data_AF-A0A6C0K7A6-F1
#
_entry.id   AF-A0A6C0K7A6-F1
#
_cell.length_a   1.000
_cell.length_b   1.000
_cell.length_c   1.000
_cell.angle_alpha   90.00
_cell.angle_beta   90.00
_cell.angle_gamma   90.00
#
_symmetry.space_group_name_H-M   'P 1'
#
loop_
_entity.id
_entity.type
_entity.pdbx_description
1 polymer ?
#
loop_
_entity_poly.entity_id
_entity_poly.type
_entity_poly.pdbx_seq_one_letter_code
_entity_poly.pdbx_strand_id
1 'polypeptide(L)'
;MSRTIHGPLWIVFIALVFLLLMEMVAPERVKEGFQWVSFIEQGVKPAEVTSIVPSNSIFAQAFKRRSDVGPMSETQQGSASQYTADKRYFAGYTDVQGIGVQNDYCRMVFPSGAKEEESFFACALAGTDGLSTVDYRTKAVKNGFMLSRDDYMKNITPNGRYAYCRIIKSGAEFMPMCAIPGLTSFGHQDILDTEPPDDIKTLVDFYRDCRMWLRFYDDMLDYTKRGTIIQVAGGATVTEFPPRPVITRALHFNGIDQFVRLGDSRDLSLGNMGSLRSVRAFSVWVKFDEFTNNAHIFDFGDGAGKNNVFLGILGKGDPDSATNSIRPGTVCEESTVPGPGSGAQFCPELRAEDLYRISAANIDEFVCTGPEVYADPEKAQPLQTKKQTKVDPNAKRNRATLIYEVWDSTLRAMQIKINQAIPVGQWTHIVISATNMDAMRPNIAVYINGNYTYTKNNGCLPQAAVTQKNYFGKSNWADNSSGYELRDELFSGSVFDFRMYTSALSETKIKRILQWGMDKLGLAVTQTAADVASSGPSTSDTATHRSNRGSN
;
A
#
# COMPACT_ATOMS: atom_id res chain seq x y z
N MET A 1 -62.00 -6.90 -63.11
CA MET A 1 -60.68 -6.98 -62.46
C MET A 1 -60.83 -6.50 -61.03
N SER A 2 -60.98 -7.40 -60.06
CA SER A 2 -60.97 -7.04 -58.63
C SER A 2 -59.92 -7.94 -57.98
N ARG A 3 -58.77 -7.35 -57.63
CA ARG A 3 -57.68 -8.04 -56.93
C ARG A 3 -57.96 -7.94 -55.43
N THR A 4 -58.31 -9.08 -54.85
CA THR A 4 -58.34 -9.31 -53.40
C THR A 4 -56.94 -9.10 -52.83
N ILE A 5 -56.79 -8.08 -51.98
CA ILE A 5 -55.56 -7.81 -51.24
C ILE A 5 -55.45 -8.82 -50.09
N HIS A 6 -54.28 -9.44 -50.01
CA HIS A 6 -53.93 -10.56 -49.14
C HIS A 6 -54.09 -10.24 -47.64
N GLY A 7 -55.02 -10.93 -46.97
CA GLY A 7 -55.21 -10.93 -45.51
C GLY A 7 -53.95 -11.12 -44.65
N PRO A 8 -52.91 -11.89 -45.03
CA PRO A 8 -51.70 -12.00 -44.22
C PRO A 8 -50.92 -10.68 -44.03
N LEU A 9 -51.04 -9.73 -44.96
CA LEU A 9 -50.30 -8.46 -44.86
C LEU A 9 -50.86 -7.56 -43.75
N TRP A 10 -52.17 -7.62 -43.52
CA TRP A 10 -52.83 -6.92 -42.41
C TRP A 10 -52.51 -7.52 -41.05
N ILE A 11 -52.34 -8.85 -40.97
CA ILE A 11 -51.96 -9.52 -39.72
C ILE A 11 -50.54 -9.10 -39.30
N VAL A 12 -49.61 -9.04 -40.26
CA VAL A 12 -48.24 -8.55 -39.99
C VAL A 12 -48.24 -7.09 -39.57
N PHE A 13 -49.04 -6.24 -40.23
CA PHE A 13 -49.13 -4.82 -39.87
C PHE A 13 -49.71 -4.61 -38.47
N ILE A 14 -50.78 -5.33 -38.12
CA ILE A 14 -51.39 -5.24 -36.78
C ILE A 14 -50.44 -5.75 -35.69
N ALA A 15 -49.69 -6.83 -35.95
CA ALA A 15 -48.69 -7.33 -35.03
C ALA A 15 -47.55 -6.32 -34.79
N LEU A 16 -47.11 -5.62 -35.83
CA LEU A 16 -46.08 -4.58 -35.75
C LEU A 16 -46.56 -3.36 -34.93
N VAL A 17 -47.79 -2.91 -35.17
CA VAL A 17 -48.39 -1.80 -34.41
C VAL A 17 -48.58 -2.18 -32.94
N PHE A 18 -49.00 -3.41 -32.66
CA PHE A 18 -49.16 -3.90 -31.29
C PHE A 18 -47.83 -4.01 -30.54
N LEU A 19 -46.76 -4.46 -31.19
CA LEU A 19 -45.40 -4.49 -30.61
C LEU A 19 -44.90 -3.09 -30.28
N LEU A 20 -45.10 -2.12 -31.19
CA LEU A 20 -44.76 -0.71 -30.96
C LEU A 20 -45.50 -0.11 -29.76
N LEU A 21 -46.79 -0.40 -29.62
CA LEU A 21 -47.60 0.07 -28.49
C LEU A 21 -47.18 -0.58 -27.16
N MET A 22 -46.87 -1.87 -27.16
CA MET A 22 -46.37 -2.58 -25.98
C MET A 22 -44.99 -2.06 -25.53
N GLU A 23 -44.13 -1.72 -26.49
CA GLU A 23 -42.81 -1.14 -26.20
C GLU A 23 -42.92 0.26 -25.59
N MET A 24 -43.91 1.08 -26.00
CA MET A 24 -44.18 2.38 -25.37
C MET A 24 -44.77 2.26 -23.97
N VAL A 25 -45.64 1.28 -23.72
CA VAL A 25 -46.41 1.19 -22.46
C VAL A 25 -45.66 0.42 -21.37
N ALA A 26 -44.84 -0.59 -21.71
CA ALA A 26 -44.15 -1.43 -20.74
C ALA A 26 -42.79 -1.94 -21.25
N PRO A 27 -41.78 -1.06 -21.40
CA PRO A 27 -40.49 -1.40 -22.00
C PRO A 27 -39.70 -2.46 -21.23
N GLU A 28 -39.93 -2.63 -19.93
CA GLU A 28 -39.22 -3.63 -19.12
C GLU A 28 -39.74 -5.07 -19.34
N ARG A 29 -41.03 -5.26 -19.63
CA ARG A 29 -41.60 -6.61 -19.86
C ARG A 29 -41.24 -7.20 -21.23
N VAL A 30 -41.00 -6.35 -22.22
CA VAL A 30 -40.56 -6.78 -23.56
C VAL A 30 -39.12 -7.30 -23.52
N LYS A 31 -38.27 -6.76 -22.63
CA LYS A 31 -36.88 -7.22 -22.45
C LYS A 31 -36.81 -8.66 -21.92
N GLU A 32 -37.71 -9.06 -21.01
CA GLU A 32 -37.75 -10.42 -20.47
C GLU A 32 -38.17 -11.47 -21.52
N GLY A 33 -39.06 -11.12 -22.45
CA GLY A 33 -39.55 -12.03 -23.50
C GLY A 33 -38.51 -12.39 -24.58
N PHE A 34 -37.52 -11.53 -24.81
CA PHE A 34 -36.48 -11.75 -25.83
C PHE A 34 -35.16 -12.29 -25.28
N GLN A 35 -34.95 -12.29 -23.95
CA GLN A 35 -33.76 -12.90 -23.34
C GLN A 35 -33.68 -14.42 -23.53
N TRP A 36 -34.81 -15.09 -23.80
CA TRP A 36 -34.85 -16.52 -24.04
C TRP A 36 -34.24 -16.92 -25.41
N VAL A 37 -34.22 -16.01 -26.40
CA VAL A 37 -33.65 -16.29 -27.74
C VAL A 37 -32.13 -16.10 -27.77
N SER A 38 -31.56 -15.29 -26.87
CA SER A 38 -30.12 -15.03 -26.80
C SER A 38 -29.32 -16.06 -25.98
N PHE A 39 -29.97 -17.05 -25.35
CA PHE A 39 -29.30 -18.00 -24.45
C PHE A 39 -28.78 -19.29 -25.14
N ILE A 40 -28.96 -19.46 -26.45
CA ILE A 40 -28.52 -20.67 -27.19
C ILE A 40 -27.12 -20.54 -27.81
N GLU A 41 -26.54 -19.34 -27.92
CA GLU A 41 -25.19 -19.18 -28.45
C GLU A 41 -24.26 -18.47 -27.45
N GLN A 42 -23.15 -19.14 -27.14
CA GLN A 42 -21.92 -18.65 -26.50
C GLN A 42 -21.82 -18.83 -24.98
N GLY A 43 -21.35 -20.03 -24.60
CA GLY A 43 -20.62 -20.25 -23.37
C GLY A 43 -19.20 -19.68 -23.46
N VAL A 44 -18.98 -18.48 -22.93
CA VAL A 44 -17.65 -17.91 -22.65
C VAL A 44 -17.70 -17.20 -21.29
N LYS A 45 -16.71 -17.51 -20.43
CA LYS A 45 -16.54 -16.92 -19.09
C LYS A 45 -15.99 -15.48 -19.21
N PRO A 46 -16.36 -14.53 -18.34
CA PRO A 46 -15.97 -13.13 -18.49
C PRO A 46 -14.60 -12.84 -17.85
N ALA A 47 -13.66 -12.38 -18.68
CA ALA A 47 -12.65 -11.40 -18.33
C ALA A 47 -12.77 -10.26 -19.38
N GLU A 48 -12.62 -9.01 -18.93
CA GLU A 48 -12.80 -7.76 -19.68
C GLU A 48 -14.23 -7.44 -20.15
N VAL A 49 -14.88 -6.56 -19.38
CA VAL A 49 -16.10 -5.86 -19.80
C VAL A 49 -15.71 -4.78 -20.81
N THR A 50 -15.52 -5.16 -22.07
CA THR A 50 -15.87 -4.27 -23.18
C THR A 50 -17.37 -4.41 -23.40
N SER A 51 -18.13 -3.39 -23.03
CA SER A 51 -19.57 -3.33 -23.28
C SER A 51 -19.83 -3.29 -24.79
N ILE A 52 -20.03 -4.47 -25.39
CA ILE A 52 -20.61 -4.59 -26.73
C ILE A 52 -22.09 -4.25 -26.57
N VAL A 53 -22.43 -2.96 -26.71
CA VAL A 53 -23.82 -2.54 -26.89
C VAL A 53 -24.33 -3.21 -28.17
N PRO A 54 -25.47 -3.94 -28.14
CA PRO A 54 -26.03 -4.52 -29.35
C PRO A 54 -26.27 -3.40 -30.37
N SER A 55 -25.66 -3.52 -31.55
CA SER A 55 -25.61 -2.55 -32.65
C SER A 55 -26.98 -2.14 -33.23
N ASN A 56 -28.07 -2.65 -32.65
CA ASN A 56 -29.41 -2.65 -33.24
C ASN A 56 -30.38 -1.72 -32.50
N SER A 57 -29.93 -0.99 -31.47
CA SER A 57 -30.73 0.07 -30.85
C SER A 57 -30.81 1.30 -31.77
N ILE A 58 -32.02 1.79 -32.05
CA ILE A 58 -32.26 3.02 -32.82
C ILE A 58 -31.47 4.20 -32.22
N PHE A 59 -31.36 4.27 -30.89
CA PHE A 59 -30.60 5.31 -30.19
C PHE A 59 -29.10 5.20 -30.42
N ALA A 60 -28.55 3.99 -30.50
CA ALA A 60 -27.13 3.80 -30.83
C ALA A 60 -26.81 4.21 -32.28
N GLN A 61 -27.79 4.11 -33.18
CA GLN A 61 -27.65 4.57 -34.57
C GLN A 61 -27.86 6.08 -34.74
N ALA A 62 -28.77 6.67 -33.95
CA ALA A 62 -29.05 8.11 -33.96
C ALA A 62 -27.96 8.93 -33.26
N PHE A 63 -27.44 8.44 -32.13
CA PHE A 63 -26.39 9.07 -31.34
C PHE A 63 -25.09 8.26 -31.45
N LYS A 64 -24.46 8.32 -32.62
CA LYS A 64 -23.19 7.63 -32.84
C LYS A 64 -22.09 8.25 -31.97
N ARG A 65 -21.16 7.39 -31.55
CA ARG A 65 -19.91 7.82 -30.94
C ARG A 65 -19.19 8.76 -31.90
N ARG A 66 -18.58 9.79 -31.33
CA ARG A 66 -17.79 10.73 -32.11
C ARG A 66 -16.57 10.05 -32.70
N SER A 67 -16.24 10.42 -33.94
CA SER A 67 -15.10 9.87 -34.68
C SER A 67 -13.80 10.61 -34.40
N ASP A 68 -13.90 11.88 -33.98
CA ASP A 68 -12.78 12.79 -33.77
C ASP A 68 -12.18 12.73 -32.36
N VAL A 69 -12.82 12.03 -31.43
CA VAL A 69 -12.38 11.94 -30.03
C VAL A 69 -12.70 10.57 -29.45
N GLY A 70 -11.75 10.02 -28.70
CA GLY A 70 -11.83 8.66 -28.17
C GLY A 70 -10.50 8.18 -27.60
N PRO A 71 -10.47 6.94 -27.07
CA PRO A 71 -9.31 6.39 -26.36
C PRO A 71 -8.01 6.39 -27.17
N MET A 72 -8.13 6.17 -28.49
CA MET A 72 -6.99 6.05 -29.41
C MET A 72 -6.79 7.30 -30.27
N SER A 73 -7.87 8.02 -30.60
CA SER A 73 -7.85 9.15 -31.55
C SER A 73 -7.33 10.46 -30.96
N GLU A 74 -7.34 10.63 -29.63
CA GLU A 74 -6.81 11.83 -29.00
C GLU A 74 -5.27 11.81 -28.87
N THR A 75 -4.61 10.70 -29.25
CA THR A 75 -3.16 10.48 -29.04
C THR A 75 -2.31 10.49 -30.30
N GLN A 76 -2.88 10.61 -31.50
CA GLN A 76 -2.09 10.60 -32.74
C GLN A 76 -2.58 11.64 -33.75
N GLN A 77 -1.67 12.57 -34.05
CA GLN A 77 -1.55 13.32 -35.29
C GLN A 77 -2.67 14.34 -35.62
N GLY A 78 -2.31 15.61 -35.47
CA GLY A 78 -2.42 16.53 -36.61
C GLY A 78 -3.66 17.41 -36.71
N SER A 79 -4.55 17.43 -35.71
CA SER A 79 -5.47 18.56 -35.55
C SER A 79 -5.04 19.38 -34.34
N ALA A 80 -5.10 20.69 -34.46
CA ALA A 80 -4.73 21.68 -33.46
C ALA A 80 -5.67 21.63 -32.22
N SER A 81 -5.72 20.50 -31.52
CA SER A 81 -6.44 20.40 -30.26
C SER A 81 -5.66 21.20 -29.22
N GLN A 82 -6.20 22.35 -28.83
CA GLN A 82 -5.66 23.21 -27.76
C GLN A 82 -5.58 22.52 -26.38
N TYR A 83 -5.97 21.25 -26.29
CA TYR A 83 -6.13 20.48 -25.07
C TYR A 83 -5.42 19.12 -25.18
N THR A 84 -4.87 18.68 -24.07
CA THR A 84 -4.26 17.36 -23.88
C THR A 84 -5.04 16.61 -22.81
N ALA A 85 -5.33 15.33 -23.05
CA ALA A 85 -6.04 14.49 -22.08
C ALA A 85 -5.08 13.91 -21.03
N ASP A 86 -5.44 14.04 -19.74
CA ASP A 86 -4.73 13.36 -18.65
C ASP A 86 -5.34 11.98 -18.40
N LYS A 87 -4.67 10.96 -18.95
CA LYS A 87 -5.09 9.56 -18.89
C LYS A 87 -4.91 8.92 -17.50
N ARG A 88 -4.38 9.63 -16.51
CA ARG A 88 -4.32 9.18 -15.10
C ARG A 88 -5.67 9.33 -14.37
N TYR A 89 -6.61 10.05 -14.96
CA TYR A 89 -8.00 10.17 -14.51
C TYR A 89 -8.93 9.27 -15.34
N PHE A 90 -10.20 9.20 -14.97
CA PHE A 90 -11.21 8.48 -15.74
C PHE A 90 -11.21 8.98 -17.19
N ALA A 91 -11.10 8.04 -18.12
CA ALA A 91 -11.21 8.29 -19.56
C ALA A 91 -12.00 7.14 -20.19
N GLY A 92 -13.22 7.39 -20.63
CA GLY A 92 -14.11 6.32 -21.09
C GLY A 92 -15.45 6.80 -21.63
N TYR A 93 -16.17 5.87 -22.26
CA TYR A 93 -17.53 6.11 -22.74
C TYR A 93 -18.54 5.97 -21.61
N THR A 94 -19.52 6.86 -21.57
CA THR A 94 -20.55 6.95 -20.52
C THR A 94 -21.81 7.59 -21.10
N ASP A 95 -22.91 7.59 -20.35
CA ASP A 95 -24.19 8.18 -20.77
C ASP A 95 -24.50 9.42 -19.93
N VAL A 96 -23.91 10.55 -20.30
CA VAL A 96 -24.14 11.84 -19.61
C VAL A 96 -25.39 12.52 -20.15
N GLN A 97 -25.77 12.24 -21.39
CA GLN A 97 -27.00 12.74 -22.01
C GLN A 97 -28.27 12.06 -21.44
N GLY A 98 -28.15 10.85 -20.91
CA GLY A 98 -29.27 10.06 -20.36
C GLY A 98 -30.09 9.39 -21.46
N ILE A 99 -29.44 9.01 -22.56
CA ILE A 99 -30.09 8.41 -23.75
C ILE A 99 -30.21 6.87 -23.65
N GLY A 100 -29.71 6.28 -22.56
CA GLY A 100 -29.69 4.84 -22.32
C GLY A 100 -28.54 4.10 -23.03
N VAL A 101 -27.61 4.83 -23.65
CA VAL A 101 -26.45 4.27 -24.37
C VAL A 101 -25.18 5.03 -23.99
N GLN A 102 -24.13 4.31 -23.62
CA GLN A 102 -22.84 4.88 -23.26
C GLN A 102 -22.02 5.24 -24.51
N ASN A 103 -22.31 6.40 -25.09
CA ASN A 103 -21.63 6.90 -26.29
C ASN A 103 -20.92 8.26 -26.09
N ASP A 104 -21.10 8.92 -24.95
CA ASP A 104 -20.39 10.16 -24.63
C ASP A 104 -18.98 9.83 -24.14
N TYR A 105 -17.95 10.40 -24.77
CA TYR A 105 -16.57 10.15 -24.35
C TYR A 105 -16.11 11.22 -23.35
N CYS A 106 -15.89 10.82 -22.10
CA CYS A 106 -15.47 11.72 -21.04
C CYS A 106 -14.03 11.47 -20.61
N ARG A 107 -13.30 12.55 -20.33
CA ARG A 107 -11.91 12.51 -19.83
C ARG A 107 -11.54 13.77 -19.07
N MET A 108 -10.45 13.71 -18.30
CA MET A 108 -9.76 14.91 -17.82
C MET A 108 -8.95 15.54 -18.95
N VAL A 109 -9.08 16.85 -19.14
CA VAL A 109 -8.31 17.60 -20.11
C VAL A 109 -7.69 18.84 -19.48
N PHE A 110 -6.59 19.30 -20.06
CA PHE A 110 -5.96 20.56 -19.70
C PHE A 110 -5.45 21.25 -20.98
N PRO A 111 -5.40 22.59 -21.03
CA PRO A 111 -4.85 23.29 -22.18
C PRO A 111 -3.39 22.89 -22.41
N SER A 112 -2.97 22.70 -23.67
CA SER A 112 -1.60 22.30 -23.99
C SER A 112 -0.59 23.35 -23.49
N GLY A 113 0.37 22.92 -22.67
CA GLY A 113 1.36 23.80 -22.04
C GLY A 113 0.88 24.53 -20.78
N ALA A 114 -0.37 24.31 -20.34
CA ALA A 114 -0.87 24.86 -19.08
C ALA A 114 -0.53 23.98 -17.87
N LYS A 115 -0.66 24.56 -16.67
CA LYS A 115 -0.46 23.86 -15.39
C LYS A 115 -1.65 22.95 -15.09
N GLU A 116 -1.45 21.95 -14.22
CA GLU A 116 -2.50 21.03 -13.76
C GLU A 116 -3.70 21.76 -13.12
N GLU A 117 -3.49 22.94 -12.55
CA GLU A 117 -4.55 23.82 -12.02
C GLU A 117 -5.55 24.29 -13.10
N GLU A 118 -5.21 24.20 -14.38
CA GLU A 118 -6.10 24.53 -15.49
C GLU A 118 -6.92 23.32 -15.98
N SER A 119 -6.72 22.15 -15.36
CA SER A 119 -7.43 20.94 -15.74
C SER A 119 -8.92 21.03 -15.41
N PHE A 120 -9.74 20.38 -16.22
CA PHE A 120 -11.17 20.20 -16.00
C PHE A 120 -11.64 18.89 -16.63
N PHE A 121 -12.72 18.33 -16.10
CA PHE A 121 -13.31 17.13 -16.65
C PHE A 121 -14.28 17.51 -17.76
N ALA A 122 -14.19 16.86 -18.91
CA ALA A 122 -14.97 17.20 -20.09
C ALA A 122 -15.47 15.96 -20.84
N CYS A 123 -16.67 16.07 -21.38
CA CYS A 123 -17.31 15.05 -22.18
C CYS A 123 -17.57 15.56 -23.59
N ALA A 124 -17.16 14.78 -24.58
CA ALA A 124 -17.58 14.97 -25.95
C ALA A 124 -18.86 14.18 -26.18
N LEU A 125 -19.97 14.89 -26.36
CA LEU A 125 -21.31 14.30 -26.42
C LEU A 125 -21.54 13.56 -27.73
N ALA A 126 -22.24 12.43 -27.69
CA ALA A 126 -22.58 11.67 -28.88
C ALA A 126 -23.44 12.50 -29.87
N GLY A 127 -23.24 12.27 -31.18
CA GLY A 127 -23.94 13.02 -32.23
C GLY A 127 -23.51 14.49 -32.40
N THR A 128 -22.44 14.94 -31.75
CA THR A 128 -21.89 16.30 -31.87
C THR A 128 -20.56 16.36 -32.65
N ASP A 129 -20.38 15.49 -33.63
CA ASP A 129 -19.17 15.45 -34.48
C ASP A 129 -18.85 16.83 -35.08
N GLY A 130 -17.59 17.25 -35.00
CA GLY A 130 -17.14 18.55 -35.50
C GLY A 130 -17.44 19.75 -34.59
N LEU A 131 -18.19 19.57 -33.49
CA LEU A 131 -18.31 20.59 -32.45
C LEU A 131 -17.16 20.48 -31.43
N SER A 132 -17.05 21.46 -30.53
CA SER A 132 -16.04 21.43 -29.47
C SER A 132 -16.16 20.15 -28.63
N THR A 133 -15.03 19.53 -28.29
CA THR A 133 -14.94 18.31 -27.46
C THR A 133 -14.90 18.62 -25.97
N VAL A 134 -14.99 19.90 -25.60
CA VAL A 134 -14.76 20.40 -24.23
C VAL A 134 -15.88 21.32 -23.72
N ASP A 135 -16.94 21.55 -24.49
CA ASP A 135 -18.03 22.46 -24.10
C ASP A 135 -18.82 21.91 -22.91
N TYR A 136 -19.07 20.60 -22.90
CA TYR A 136 -19.69 19.93 -21.75
C TYR A 136 -18.63 19.58 -20.72
N ARG A 137 -18.44 20.45 -19.73
CA ARG A 137 -17.34 20.32 -18.76
C ARG A 137 -17.72 20.71 -17.34
N THR A 138 -16.85 20.34 -16.41
CA THR A 138 -16.85 20.84 -15.04
C THR A 138 -16.14 22.20 -14.95
N LYS A 139 -16.15 22.79 -13.76
CA LYS A 139 -15.24 23.90 -13.44
C LYS A 139 -13.79 23.42 -13.53
N ALA A 140 -12.88 24.33 -13.88
CA ALA A 140 -11.45 24.09 -13.77
C ALA A 140 -10.99 24.01 -12.31
N VAL A 141 -9.86 23.35 -12.07
CA VAL A 141 -9.26 23.21 -10.72
C VAL A 141 -8.99 24.57 -10.09
N LYS A 142 -8.45 25.52 -10.86
CA LYS A 142 -8.24 26.93 -10.44
C LYS A 142 -9.53 27.63 -9.96
N ASN A 143 -10.69 27.14 -10.38
CA ASN A 143 -12.01 27.65 -10.01
C ASN A 143 -12.67 26.81 -8.90
N GLY A 144 -11.89 26.05 -8.13
CA GLY A 144 -12.32 25.29 -6.96
C GLY A 144 -12.77 23.85 -7.24
N PHE A 145 -12.54 23.31 -8.44
CA PHE A 145 -12.85 21.91 -8.72
C PHE A 145 -11.79 20.98 -8.10
N MET A 146 -12.21 20.06 -7.24
CA MET A 146 -11.28 19.18 -6.53
C MET A 146 -11.03 17.87 -7.30
N LEU A 147 -9.80 17.57 -7.69
CA LEU A 147 -9.49 16.30 -8.36
C LEU A 147 -9.24 15.17 -7.37
N SER A 148 -9.46 13.94 -7.80
CA SER A 148 -8.97 12.73 -7.13
C SER A 148 -8.53 11.72 -8.18
N ARG A 149 -7.45 10.99 -7.92
CA ARG A 149 -7.01 9.89 -8.78
C ARG A 149 -7.96 8.68 -8.67
N ASP A 150 -8.77 8.62 -7.62
CA ASP A 150 -9.85 7.64 -7.45
C ASP A 150 -11.16 8.27 -7.90
N ASP A 151 -11.37 8.27 -9.21
CA ASP A 151 -12.55 8.80 -9.88
C ASP A 151 -13.25 7.72 -10.72
N TYR A 152 -14.54 7.93 -10.94
CA TYR A 152 -15.41 7.00 -11.66
C TYR A 152 -16.65 7.72 -12.19
N MET A 153 -17.34 7.11 -13.16
CA MET A 153 -18.64 7.56 -13.63
C MET A 153 -19.73 6.63 -13.11
N LYS A 154 -20.83 7.19 -12.59
CA LYS A 154 -21.98 6.40 -12.15
C LYS A 154 -23.28 7.16 -12.32
N ASN A 155 -24.34 6.46 -12.70
CA ASN A 155 -25.69 6.99 -12.61
C ASN A 155 -26.14 7.02 -11.14
N ILE A 156 -26.25 8.22 -10.57
CA ILE A 156 -26.75 8.45 -9.20
C ILE A 156 -28.02 9.29 -9.17
N THR A 157 -28.51 9.71 -10.34
CA THR A 157 -29.69 10.58 -10.47
C THR A 157 -30.85 9.84 -11.13
N PRO A 158 -32.11 10.13 -10.75
CA PRO A 158 -33.28 9.46 -11.34
C PRO A 158 -33.43 9.67 -12.85
N ASN A 159 -32.75 10.66 -13.42
CA ASN A 159 -32.83 11.02 -14.85
C ASN A 159 -31.98 10.13 -15.78
N GLY A 160 -31.33 9.09 -15.25
CA GLY A 160 -30.54 8.16 -16.06
C GLY A 160 -29.13 8.64 -16.44
N ARG A 161 -28.75 9.87 -16.06
CA ARG A 161 -27.49 10.49 -16.46
C ARG A 161 -26.35 10.12 -15.53
N TYR A 162 -25.18 9.84 -16.10
CA TYR A 162 -24.00 9.49 -15.33
C TYR A 162 -23.30 10.75 -14.79
N ALA A 163 -23.07 10.75 -13.48
CA ALA A 163 -22.30 11.76 -12.77
C ALA A 163 -20.83 11.39 -12.68
N TYR A 164 -19.98 12.41 -12.58
CA TYR A 164 -18.54 12.23 -12.40
C TYR A 164 -18.19 12.28 -10.92
N CYS A 165 -17.83 11.13 -10.38
CA CYS A 165 -17.60 10.88 -8.96
C CYS A 165 -16.11 10.77 -8.63
N ARG A 166 -15.72 11.27 -7.45
CA ARG A 166 -14.35 11.35 -6.97
C ARG A 166 -14.31 11.15 -5.46
N ILE A 167 -13.30 10.46 -4.93
CA ILE A 167 -13.06 10.48 -3.48
C ILE A 167 -12.36 11.79 -3.12
N ILE A 168 -13.07 12.70 -2.45
CA ILE A 168 -12.54 14.00 -2.01
C ILE A 168 -12.77 14.19 -0.52
N LYS A 169 -11.98 15.08 0.08
CA LYS A 169 -12.13 15.43 1.48
C LYS A 169 -13.28 16.45 1.64
N SER A 170 -14.34 16.05 2.32
CA SER A 170 -15.48 16.91 2.68
C SER A 170 -15.50 17.06 4.21
N GLY A 171 -15.13 18.25 4.70
CA GLY A 171 -14.91 18.48 6.12
C GLY A 171 -13.73 17.67 6.67
N ALA A 172 -14.00 16.78 7.64
CA ALA A 172 -12.98 15.96 8.29
C ALA A 172 -12.73 14.62 7.58
N GLU A 173 -13.65 14.15 6.76
CA GLU A 173 -13.65 12.80 6.19
C GLU A 173 -13.51 12.81 4.66
N PHE A 174 -13.03 11.68 4.12
CA PHE A 174 -13.02 11.45 2.68
C PHE A 174 -14.31 10.76 2.28
N MET A 175 -14.98 11.30 1.27
CA MET A 175 -16.29 10.83 0.80
C MET A 175 -16.32 10.77 -0.73
N PRO A 176 -17.08 9.84 -1.31
CA PRO A 176 -17.33 9.79 -2.75
C PRO A 176 -18.32 10.88 -3.15
N MET A 177 -17.81 11.97 -3.70
CA MET A 177 -18.62 13.13 -4.11
C MET A 177 -18.69 13.22 -5.63
N CYS A 178 -19.86 13.55 -6.16
CA CYS A 178 -20.14 13.50 -7.58
C CYS A 178 -20.63 14.83 -8.14
N ALA A 179 -20.01 15.26 -9.25
CA ALA A 179 -20.49 16.37 -10.05
C ALA A 179 -21.67 15.90 -10.90
N ILE A 180 -22.86 16.43 -10.58
CA ILE A 180 -24.11 16.03 -11.24
C ILE A 180 -24.17 16.56 -12.67
N PRO A 181 -24.58 15.76 -13.66
CA PRO A 181 -24.70 16.21 -15.03
C PRO A 181 -25.95 17.08 -15.22
N GLY A 182 -25.76 18.31 -15.69
CA GLY A 182 -26.83 19.19 -16.15
C GLY A 182 -27.12 19.01 -17.65
N LEU A 183 -27.97 19.87 -18.22
CA LEU A 183 -28.31 19.83 -19.64
C LEU A 183 -27.14 20.24 -20.54
N THR A 184 -26.38 21.25 -20.12
CA THR A 184 -25.31 21.86 -20.93
C THR A 184 -23.91 21.70 -20.31
N SER A 185 -23.82 21.46 -19.01
CA SER A 185 -22.57 21.26 -18.29
C SER A 185 -22.80 20.44 -17.03
N PHE A 186 -21.73 20.05 -16.35
CA PHE A 186 -21.84 19.55 -14.98
C PHE A 186 -22.24 20.68 -14.02
N GLY A 187 -22.95 20.31 -12.96
CA GLY A 187 -23.37 21.17 -11.88
C GLY A 187 -22.20 21.70 -11.05
N HIS A 188 -22.48 22.71 -10.24
CA HIS A 188 -21.48 23.38 -9.41
C HIS A 188 -21.37 22.84 -7.99
N GLN A 189 -22.35 22.04 -7.58
CA GLN A 189 -22.40 21.42 -6.26
C GLN A 189 -22.22 19.92 -6.44
N ASP A 190 -21.30 19.36 -5.67
CA ASP A 190 -21.10 17.92 -5.62
C ASP A 190 -22.09 17.30 -4.63
N ILE A 191 -22.63 16.13 -4.98
CA ILE A 191 -23.55 15.35 -4.14
C ILE A 191 -22.85 14.05 -3.71
N LEU A 192 -23.14 13.58 -2.50
CA LEU A 192 -22.63 12.31 -1.97
C LEU A 192 -23.22 11.12 -2.74
N ASP A 193 -22.37 10.20 -3.20
CA ASP A 193 -22.80 8.87 -3.65
C ASP A 193 -22.97 7.96 -2.42
N THR A 194 -24.21 7.59 -2.13
CA THR A 194 -24.53 6.74 -0.97
C THR A 194 -24.24 5.27 -1.22
N GLU A 195 -24.02 4.85 -2.47
CA GLU A 195 -23.83 3.45 -2.83
C GLU A 195 -22.68 3.27 -3.83
N PRO A 196 -21.47 3.75 -3.53
CA PRO A 196 -20.36 3.68 -4.48
C PRO A 196 -20.01 2.21 -4.84
N PRO A 197 -19.35 1.98 -5.99
CA PRO A 197 -18.82 0.67 -6.34
C PRO A 197 -17.94 0.06 -5.24
N ASP A 198 -17.84 -1.28 -5.16
CA ASP A 198 -17.18 -1.95 -4.02
C ASP A 198 -15.66 -1.67 -3.93
N ASP A 199 -15.01 -1.47 -5.07
CA ASP A 199 -13.62 -1.00 -5.14
C ASP A 199 -13.48 0.41 -4.55
N ILE A 200 -14.42 1.31 -4.87
CA ILE A 200 -14.48 2.66 -4.29
C ILE A 200 -14.78 2.60 -2.79
N LYS A 201 -15.71 1.76 -2.33
CA LYS A 201 -15.96 1.55 -0.88
C LYS A 201 -14.69 1.15 -0.15
N THR A 202 -13.92 0.23 -0.76
CA THR A 202 -12.65 -0.24 -0.22
C THR A 202 -11.61 0.89 -0.15
N LEU A 203 -11.52 1.72 -1.19
CA LEU A 203 -10.63 2.87 -1.20
C LEU A 203 -11.04 3.92 -0.16
N VAL A 204 -12.33 4.22 0.00
CA VAL A 204 -12.83 5.13 1.05
C VAL A 204 -12.46 4.61 2.45
N ASP A 205 -12.58 3.31 2.71
CA ASP A 205 -12.10 2.70 3.96
C ASP A 205 -10.58 2.89 4.15
N PHE A 206 -9.80 2.82 3.07
CA PHE A 206 -8.36 3.06 3.12
C PHE A 206 -8.00 4.52 3.42
N TYR A 207 -8.78 5.48 2.91
CA TYR A 207 -8.61 6.90 3.21
C TYR A 207 -8.93 7.25 4.65
N ARG A 208 -9.83 6.48 5.30
CA ARG A 208 -10.21 6.73 6.69
C ARG A 208 -8.99 6.70 7.61
N ASP A 209 -8.81 7.80 8.35
CA ASP A 209 -7.68 8.10 9.24
C ASP A 209 -6.29 8.07 8.61
N CYS A 210 -6.20 8.04 7.28
CA CYS A 210 -4.94 8.08 6.57
C CYS A 210 -4.40 9.51 6.54
N ARG A 211 -3.14 9.68 6.92
CA ARG A 211 -2.44 10.98 6.94
C ARG A 211 -1.58 11.21 5.73
N MET A 212 -1.00 10.15 5.21
CA MET A 212 -0.14 10.18 4.04
C MET A 212 -0.33 8.86 3.33
N TRP A 213 -0.52 8.94 2.02
CA TRP A 213 -0.64 7.76 1.18
C TRP A 213 0.12 7.96 -0.12
N LEU A 214 1.28 7.31 -0.21
CA LEU A 214 2.13 7.28 -1.39
C LEU A 214 2.01 5.90 -2.02
N ARG A 215 1.25 5.80 -3.12
CA ARG A 215 1.02 4.51 -3.77
C ARG A 215 2.25 4.02 -4.54
N PHE A 216 3.01 4.93 -5.13
CA PHE A 216 4.06 4.61 -6.10
C PHE A 216 3.55 3.71 -7.23
N TYR A 217 2.29 3.92 -7.62
CA TYR A 217 1.57 3.08 -8.57
C TYR A 217 1.80 3.55 -10.01
N ASP A 218 1.54 4.83 -10.26
CA ASP A 218 1.71 5.53 -11.53
C ASP A 218 2.14 7.00 -11.34
N ASP A 219 2.32 7.45 -10.10
CA ASP A 219 2.88 8.75 -9.74
C ASP A 219 3.56 8.70 -8.36
N MET A 220 4.17 9.82 -7.96
CA MET A 220 4.75 10.03 -6.63
C MET A 220 3.91 10.98 -5.77
N LEU A 221 2.61 11.10 -6.03
CA LEU A 221 1.77 12.05 -5.30
C LEU A 221 1.25 11.45 -3.98
N ASP A 222 1.00 12.34 -3.01
CA ASP A 222 0.24 11.99 -1.81
C ASP A 222 -1.26 12.08 -2.11
N TYR A 223 -1.91 10.92 -2.07
CA TYR A 223 -3.32 10.78 -2.40
C TYR A 223 -4.23 11.43 -1.35
N THR A 224 -3.74 11.66 -0.13
CA THR A 224 -4.49 12.43 0.87
C THR A 224 -4.47 13.94 0.60
N LYS A 225 -3.64 14.40 -0.35
CA LYS A 225 -3.51 15.78 -0.84
C LYS A 225 -3.35 16.82 0.26
N ARG A 226 -2.55 16.52 1.29
CA ARG A 226 -2.35 17.44 2.41
C ARG A 226 -1.23 18.48 2.20
N GLY A 227 -0.48 18.40 1.10
CA GLY A 227 0.65 19.29 0.81
C GLY A 227 2.03 18.65 0.91
N THR A 228 2.11 17.31 0.83
CA THR A 228 3.38 16.58 0.82
C THR A 228 4.24 17.02 -0.37
N ILE A 229 5.47 17.43 -0.10
CA ILE A 229 6.49 17.77 -1.08
C ILE A 229 7.51 16.65 -1.11
N ILE A 230 7.82 16.16 -2.31
CA ILE A 230 8.76 15.08 -2.55
C ILE A 230 9.92 15.60 -3.39
N GLN A 231 11.14 15.32 -2.92
CA GLN A 231 12.38 15.57 -3.64
C GLN A 231 13.07 14.23 -3.88
N VAL A 232 13.46 13.97 -5.12
CA VAL A 232 14.12 12.73 -5.52
C VAL A 232 15.60 12.99 -5.77
N ALA A 233 16.47 12.12 -5.26
CA ALA A 233 17.89 12.05 -5.56
C ALA A 233 18.23 10.83 -6.44
N GLY A 234 19.31 10.92 -7.21
CA GLY A 234 19.80 9.81 -8.05
C GLY A 234 18.89 9.41 -9.23
N GLY A 235 17.86 10.21 -9.53
CA GLY A 235 16.92 9.92 -10.61
C GLY A 235 15.98 8.74 -10.35
N ALA A 236 15.66 8.43 -9.08
CA ALA A 236 14.64 7.43 -8.77
C ALA A 236 13.27 7.88 -9.32
N THR A 237 12.58 7.01 -10.05
CA THR A 237 11.30 7.37 -10.69
C THR A 237 10.32 6.21 -10.63
N VAL A 238 9.03 6.56 -10.60
CA VAL A 238 7.94 5.62 -10.85
C VAL A 238 7.66 5.60 -12.35
N THR A 239 7.31 4.44 -12.90
CA THR A 239 6.89 4.33 -14.30
C THR A 239 5.48 4.91 -14.45
N GLU A 240 5.34 6.11 -15.03
CA GLU A 240 4.05 6.79 -15.19
C GLU A 240 3.24 6.31 -16.41
N PHE A 241 3.87 5.54 -17.32
CA PHE A 241 3.23 5.06 -18.55
C PHE A 241 3.33 3.53 -18.69
N PRO A 242 2.22 2.80 -18.98
CA PRO A 242 0.86 3.32 -19.19
C PRO A 242 0.23 3.82 -17.87
N PRO A 243 -0.61 4.87 -17.92
CA PRO A 243 -1.29 5.38 -16.72
C PRO A 243 -2.30 4.34 -16.22
N ARG A 244 -2.53 4.29 -14.90
CA ARG A 244 -3.35 3.26 -14.24
C ARG A 244 -3.02 1.83 -14.68
N PRO A 245 -1.74 1.41 -14.62
CA PRO A 245 -1.34 0.12 -15.14
C PRO A 245 -1.98 -0.99 -14.31
N VAL A 246 -2.51 -2.05 -14.94
CA VAL A 246 -3.11 -3.17 -14.19
C VAL A 246 -2.13 -3.73 -13.15
N ILE A 247 -0.84 -3.80 -13.53
CA ILE A 247 0.28 -4.22 -12.69
C ILE A 247 1.31 -3.08 -12.62
N THR A 248 1.71 -2.66 -11.42
CA THR A 248 2.73 -1.61 -11.24
C THR A 248 4.14 -2.17 -11.05
N ARG A 249 5.13 -1.35 -11.38
CA ARG A 249 6.56 -1.59 -11.14
C ARG A 249 7.08 -0.95 -9.85
N ALA A 250 6.23 -0.21 -9.14
CA ALA A 250 6.57 0.48 -7.89
C ALA A 250 7.68 1.54 -8.05
N LEU A 251 8.12 2.11 -6.92
CA LEU A 251 9.30 2.98 -6.87
C LEU A 251 10.55 2.14 -6.66
N HIS A 252 11.53 2.24 -7.56
CA HIS A 252 12.77 1.47 -7.51
C HIS A 252 13.97 2.31 -7.06
N PHE A 253 14.88 1.68 -6.31
CA PHE A 253 16.12 2.25 -5.78
C PHE A 253 17.30 1.33 -6.11
N ASN A 254 18.38 1.93 -6.64
CA ASN A 254 19.58 1.23 -7.08
C ASN A 254 20.59 0.88 -5.96
N GLY A 255 20.38 1.35 -4.73
CA GLY A 255 21.33 1.16 -3.61
C GLY A 255 22.64 1.96 -3.68
N ILE A 256 22.78 2.90 -4.63
CA ILE A 256 24.03 3.64 -4.88
C ILE A 256 23.87 5.12 -4.52
N ASP A 257 22.95 5.81 -5.19
CA ASP A 257 22.73 7.26 -5.06
C ASP A 257 21.25 7.67 -5.03
N GLN A 258 20.35 6.68 -5.15
CA GLN A 258 18.91 6.90 -5.20
C GLN A 258 18.29 6.90 -3.80
N PHE A 259 17.59 7.98 -3.49
CA PHE A 259 16.73 8.09 -2.31
C PHE A 259 15.66 9.16 -2.55
N VAL A 260 14.60 9.11 -1.74
CA VAL A 260 13.57 10.14 -1.75
C VAL A 260 13.57 10.87 -0.43
N ARG A 261 13.52 12.20 -0.46
CA ARG A 261 13.29 13.04 0.71
C ARG A 261 11.88 13.62 0.64
N LEU A 262 11.19 13.67 1.77
CA LEU A 262 9.84 14.22 1.84
C LEU A 262 9.68 15.22 2.98
N GLY A 263 8.69 16.08 2.84
CA GLY A 263 8.22 16.96 3.90
C GLY A 263 6.88 17.58 3.54
N ASP A 264 6.41 18.49 4.38
CA ASP A 264 5.17 19.24 4.22
C ASP A 264 5.35 20.75 4.33
N SER A 265 6.60 21.17 4.34
CA SER A 265 7.06 22.55 4.32
C SER A 265 8.09 22.73 3.22
N ARG A 266 8.37 24.00 2.85
CA ARG A 266 9.33 24.33 1.78
C ARG A 266 10.76 23.86 2.07
N ASP A 267 11.12 23.74 3.34
CA ASP A 267 12.39 23.21 3.84
C ASP A 267 12.40 21.67 3.98
N LEU A 268 11.33 20.99 3.55
CA LEU A 268 11.14 19.54 3.64
C LEU A 268 11.15 19.01 5.09
N SER A 269 10.70 19.83 6.04
CA SER A 269 10.33 19.35 7.37
C SER A 269 8.97 18.68 7.32
N LEU A 270 8.69 17.77 8.24
CA LEU A 270 7.42 17.05 8.35
C LEU A 270 6.79 17.39 9.70
N GLY A 271 5.62 18.02 9.71
CA GLY A 271 4.88 18.34 10.92
C GLY A 271 3.63 19.23 10.74
N ASN A 272 3.52 19.98 9.63
CA ASN A 272 2.38 20.85 9.34
C ASN A 272 1.09 20.10 8.97
N MET A 273 1.16 18.95 8.30
CA MET A 273 -0.01 18.14 7.90
C MET A 273 -0.52 17.23 9.03
N GLY A 274 0.27 17.13 10.10
CA GLY A 274 0.08 16.28 11.26
C GLY A 274 1.42 15.79 11.79
N SER A 275 1.65 15.95 13.08
CA SER A 275 2.86 15.46 13.73
C SER A 275 2.96 13.93 13.67
N LEU A 276 4.19 13.41 13.52
CA LEU A 276 4.51 11.98 13.69
C LEU A 276 3.99 11.42 15.01
N ARG A 277 3.83 12.25 16.04
CA ARG A 277 3.23 11.88 17.32
C ARG A 277 1.82 11.31 17.22
N SER A 278 1.07 11.74 16.22
CA SER A 278 -0.29 11.25 16.00
C SER A 278 -0.34 9.91 15.27
N VAL A 279 0.77 9.47 14.69
CA VAL A 279 0.83 8.25 13.88
C VAL A 279 0.78 7.03 14.77
N ARG A 280 -0.18 6.16 14.49
CA ARG A 280 -0.41 4.91 15.22
C ARG A 280 -0.14 3.68 14.36
N ALA A 281 -0.10 3.81 13.04
CA ALA A 281 0.28 2.70 12.19
C ALA A 281 1.02 3.13 10.92
N PHE A 282 1.93 2.26 10.47
CA PHE A 282 2.62 2.31 9.19
C PHE A 282 2.28 1.04 8.40
N SER A 283 2.08 1.18 7.09
CA SER A 283 1.92 0.06 6.17
C SER A 283 2.74 0.31 4.93
N VAL A 284 3.49 -0.69 4.47
CA VAL A 284 4.35 -0.57 3.29
C VAL A 284 4.57 -1.94 2.64
N TRP A 285 4.67 -1.94 1.31
CA TRP A 285 5.22 -3.07 0.55
C TRP A 285 6.67 -2.81 0.21
N VAL A 286 7.51 -3.81 0.43
CA VAL A 286 8.94 -3.73 0.12
C VAL A 286 9.39 -4.99 -0.60
N LYS A 287 10.30 -4.83 -1.55
CA LYS A 287 11.06 -5.90 -2.17
C LYS A 287 12.52 -5.51 -2.17
N PHE A 288 13.37 -6.28 -1.51
CA PHE A 288 14.82 -6.09 -1.60
C PHE A 288 15.33 -6.81 -2.84
N ASP A 289 16.09 -6.13 -3.68
CA ASP A 289 16.82 -6.80 -4.76
C ASP A 289 18.18 -7.31 -4.24
N GLU A 290 18.80 -6.57 -3.32
CA GLU A 290 19.98 -6.99 -2.55
C GLU A 290 19.92 -6.43 -1.12
N PHE A 291 20.46 -7.17 -0.14
CA PHE A 291 20.59 -6.66 1.23
C PHE A 291 21.87 -5.82 1.38
N THR A 292 21.70 -4.50 1.34
CA THR A 292 22.73 -3.53 1.68
C THR A 292 22.82 -3.32 3.20
N ASN A 293 23.97 -2.84 3.70
CA ASN A 293 24.25 -2.80 5.13
C ASN A 293 23.31 -1.84 5.86
N ASN A 294 22.53 -2.35 6.82
CA ASN A 294 21.59 -1.56 7.62
C ASN A 294 20.66 -0.69 6.76
N ALA A 295 20.18 -1.24 5.65
CA ALA A 295 19.33 -0.50 4.73
C ALA A 295 18.02 -0.06 5.42
N HIS A 296 17.71 1.23 5.35
CA HIS A 296 16.44 1.79 5.83
C HIS A 296 15.45 1.91 4.68
N ILE A 297 14.27 1.32 4.85
CA ILE A 297 13.13 1.46 3.92
C ILE A 297 12.60 2.88 4.02
N PHE A 298 12.35 3.35 5.25
CA PHE A 298 12.09 4.75 5.57
C PHE A 298 12.75 5.13 6.90
N ASP A 299 13.13 6.40 7.02
CA ASP A 299 13.73 6.97 8.23
C ASP A 299 13.31 8.44 8.37
N PHE A 300 12.51 8.73 9.40
CA PHE A 300 12.02 10.07 9.70
C PHE A 300 12.61 10.56 11.01
N GLY A 301 13.37 11.65 11.00
CA GLY A 301 14.01 12.19 12.20
C GLY A 301 14.73 13.51 11.98
N ASP A 302 15.61 13.89 12.90
CA ASP A 302 16.43 15.12 12.84
C ASP A 302 17.92 14.84 12.59
N GLY A 303 18.25 13.59 12.29
CA GLY A 303 19.61 13.09 12.06
C GLY A 303 19.86 11.83 12.85
N ALA A 304 21.07 11.27 12.73
CA ALA A 304 21.45 10.02 13.39
C ALA A 304 21.17 10.06 14.91
N GLY A 305 20.29 9.16 15.36
CA GLY A 305 19.93 8.95 16.75
C GLY A 305 19.17 10.10 17.37
N LYS A 306 18.56 10.98 16.57
CA LYS A 306 17.81 12.15 17.00
C LYS A 306 16.38 12.10 16.47
N ASN A 307 15.43 11.81 17.37
CA ASN A 307 14.00 11.82 17.06
C ASN A 307 13.61 10.88 15.90
N ASN A 308 14.40 9.83 15.64
CA ASN A 308 14.19 8.91 14.52
C ASN A 308 13.04 7.94 14.75
N VAL A 309 12.31 7.69 13.68
CA VAL A 309 11.38 6.58 13.51
C VAL A 309 11.73 5.94 12.19
N PHE A 310 12.20 4.71 12.21
CA PHE A 310 12.64 4.04 11.00
C PHE A 310 12.24 2.58 10.97
N LEU A 311 12.13 2.08 9.75
CA LEU A 311 11.94 0.68 9.42
C LEU A 311 13.04 0.26 8.45
N GLY A 312 13.74 -0.82 8.75
CA GLY A 312 14.85 -1.28 7.93
C GLY A 312 15.22 -2.73 8.20
N ILE A 313 16.43 -3.09 7.78
CA ILE A 313 17.04 -4.39 8.08
C ILE A 313 18.30 -4.23 8.93
N LEU A 314 18.69 -5.31 9.61
CA LEU A 314 19.95 -5.36 10.34
C LEU A 314 21.06 -5.99 9.48
N GLY A 315 22.18 -5.28 9.34
CA GLY A 315 23.35 -5.73 8.58
C GLY A 315 23.05 -5.94 7.09
N LYS A 316 23.85 -6.79 6.42
CA LYS A 316 23.66 -7.18 5.00
C LYS A 316 22.81 -8.45 4.85
N GLY A 317 21.82 -8.66 5.71
CA GLY A 317 21.03 -9.90 5.77
C GLY A 317 21.63 -11.00 6.66
N ASP A 318 20.79 -11.97 7.01
CA ASP A 318 21.09 -13.05 7.93
C ASP A 318 21.75 -14.22 7.19
N PRO A 319 22.80 -14.86 7.74
CA PRO A 319 23.37 -16.06 7.13
C PRO A 319 22.39 -17.24 7.26
N ASP A 320 22.30 -18.10 6.24
CA ASP A 320 21.42 -19.28 6.21
C ASP A 320 21.63 -20.25 7.40
N SER A 321 22.80 -20.17 8.07
CA SER A 321 23.16 -20.97 9.26
C SER A 321 22.84 -20.29 10.61
N ALA A 322 22.23 -19.10 10.62
CA ALA A 322 21.81 -18.43 11.85
C ALA A 322 20.45 -18.93 12.37
N THR A 323 20.40 -20.19 12.80
CA THR A 323 19.45 -20.63 13.84
C THR A 323 19.84 -20.10 15.23
N ASN A 324 21.06 -19.57 15.38
CA ASN A 324 21.53 -19.00 16.61
C ASN A 324 21.42 -17.48 16.57
N SER A 325 20.61 -16.94 17.47
CA SER A 325 20.56 -15.52 17.84
C SER A 325 21.95 -14.88 17.76
N ILE A 326 22.12 -13.89 16.88
CA ILE A 326 23.40 -13.14 16.66
C ILE A 326 23.76 -12.23 17.85
N ARG A 327 23.09 -12.41 18.98
CA ARG A 327 23.60 -12.05 20.30
C ARG A 327 23.28 -13.23 21.20
N PRO A 328 24.25 -13.83 21.92
CA PRO A 328 23.91 -14.37 23.23
C PRO A 328 23.19 -13.22 23.94
N GLY A 329 21.94 -13.45 24.36
CA GLY A 329 21.41 -12.64 25.45
C GLY A 329 22.52 -12.59 26.49
N THR A 330 22.82 -11.39 26.98
CA THR A 330 23.76 -11.20 28.08
C THR A 330 23.50 -12.33 29.06
N VAL A 331 24.48 -13.20 29.32
CA VAL A 331 24.38 -14.30 30.30
C VAL A 331 24.48 -13.72 31.71
N CYS A 332 23.85 -12.58 31.90
CA CYS A 332 23.67 -11.89 33.15
C CYS A 332 22.16 -11.68 33.20
N GLU A 333 21.48 -12.63 33.83
CA GLU A 333 20.22 -12.31 34.48
C GLU A 333 20.48 -11.06 35.33
N GLU A 334 19.88 -9.93 34.97
CA GLU A 334 19.75 -8.81 35.90
C GLU A 334 18.76 -9.23 36.98
N SER A 335 19.25 -10.02 37.93
CA SER A 335 18.64 -10.17 39.25
C SER A 335 19.49 -9.36 40.22
N THR A 336 18.96 -8.23 40.67
CA THR A 336 19.49 -7.50 41.84
C THR A 336 19.14 -8.18 43.16
N VAL A 337 18.61 -9.42 43.10
CA VAL A 337 18.27 -10.23 44.28
C VAL A 337 19.16 -11.48 44.24
N PRO A 338 20.06 -11.66 45.23
CA PRO A 338 20.83 -12.90 45.35
C PRO A 338 19.90 -14.11 45.43
N GLY A 339 20.25 -15.19 44.71
CA GLY A 339 19.55 -16.47 44.77
C GLY A 339 19.47 -17.05 46.19
N PRO A 340 18.54 -18.00 46.42
CA PRO A 340 18.14 -18.43 47.76
C PRO A 340 19.32 -19.06 48.52
N GLY A 341 19.63 -18.48 49.68
CA GLY A 341 20.76 -18.82 50.54
C GLY A 341 21.29 -17.61 51.34
N SER A 342 20.98 -16.39 50.88
CA SER A 342 21.28 -15.15 51.60
C SER A 342 20.12 -14.76 52.53
N GLY A 343 20.05 -15.42 53.68
CA GLY A 343 19.39 -14.88 54.86
C GLY A 343 20.43 -14.22 55.77
N ALA A 344 19.99 -13.42 56.74
CA ALA A 344 20.85 -12.90 57.80
C ALA A 344 21.47 -14.09 58.55
N GLN A 345 22.72 -14.43 58.24
CA GLN A 345 23.48 -15.39 59.01
C GLN A 345 24.06 -14.69 60.23
N PHE A 346 24.05 -15.40 61.36
CA PHE A 346 24.65 -14.94 62.60
C PHE A 346 26.15 -14.68 62.37
N CYS A 347 26.54 -13.40 62.34
CA CYS A 347 27.94 -13.00 62.38
C CYS A 347 28.34 -12.89 63.86
N PRO A 348 29.21 -13.77 64.39
CA PRO A 348 29.80 -13.53 65.70
C PRO A 348 30.59 -12.21 65.66
N GLU A 349 30.42 -11.37 66.68
CA GLU A 349 31.24 -10.16 66.83
C GLU A 349 32.71 -10.57 67.06
N LEU A 350 33.51 -10.43 66.00
CA LEU A 350 34.96 -10.60 66.04
C LEU A 350 35.61 -9.24 66.21
N ARG A 351 36.73 -9.19 66.96
CA ARG A 351 37.57 -8.00 66.98
C ARG A 351 38.18 -7.81 65.60
N ALA A 352 38.38 -6.55 65.21
CA ALA A 352 38.92 -6.22 63.88
C ALA A 352 40.24 -6.95 63.58
N GLU A 353 41.10 -7.12 64.59
CA GLU A 353 42.37 -7.83 64.51
C GLU A 353 42.22 -9.31 64.11
N ASP A 354 41.21 -10.00 64.67
CA ASP A 354 40.96 -11.41 64.38
C ASP A 354 40.34 -11.60 62.99
N LEU A 355 39.54 -10.64 62.53
CA LEU A 355 38.97 -10.62 61.18
C LEU A 355 40.07 -10.47 60.11
N TYR A 356 41.07 -9.62 60.36
CA TYR A 356 42.19 -9.43 59.43
C TYR A 356 42.98 -10.73 59.24
N ARG A 357 43.22 -11.51 60.31
CA ARG A 357 43.98 -12.77 60.24
C ARG A 357 43.30 -13.89 59.45
N ILE A 358 41.97 -13.94 59.44
CA ILE A 358 41.19 -15.01 58.79
C ILE A 358 40.65 -14.63 57.41
N SER A 359 40.77 -13.36 57.02
CA SER A 359 40.31 -12.85 55.73
C SER A 359 41.40 -12.91 54.66
N ALA A 360 41.02 -12.71 53.40
CA ALA A 360 41.95 -12.54 52.29
C ALA A 360 42.87 -11.28 52.43
N ALA A 361 42.68 -10.48 53.47
CA ALA A 361 43.48 -9.31 53.81
C ALA A 361 44.45 -9.56 54.98
N ASN A 362 44.85 -10.82 55.21
CA ASN A 362 45.83 -11.18 56.23
C ASN A 362 47.21 -10.55 55.95
N ILE A 363 47.63 -9.63 56.82
CA ILE A 363 48.90 -8.90 56.73
C ILE A 363 50.11 -9.81 56.97
N ASP A 364 49.94 -10.91 57.72
CA ASP A 364 51.03 -11.83 58.08
C ASP A 364 51.39 -12.82 56.94
N GLU A 365 50.56 -12.93 55.90
CA GLU A 365 50.80 -13.79 54.70
C GLU A 365 51.14 -12.98 53.43
N PHE A 366 51.34 -11.66 53.55
CA PHE A 366 51.58 -10.80 52.38
C PHE A 366 53.01 -10.93 51.84
N VAL A 367 53.23 -11.87 50.92
CA VAL A 367 54.43 -11.90 50.06
C VAL A 367 54.12 -11.17 48.76
N CYS A 368 54.69 -9.99 48.58
CA CYS A 368 54.58 -9.20 47.36
C CYS A 368 55.43 -9.84 46.24
N THR A 369 54.94 -10.90 45.61
CA THR A 369 55.42 -11.29 44.27
C THR A 369 54.68 -10.41 43.28
N GLY A 370 55.19 -9.20 43.06
CA GLY A 370 54.68 -8.33 42.01
C GLY A 370 54.80 -9.05 40.67
N PRO A 371 53.76 -9.10 39.83
CA PRO A 371 53.96 -9.38 38.42
C PRO A 371 54.53 -8.11 37.79
N GLU A 372 55.84 -8.07 37.56
CA GLU A 372 56.38 -7.23 36.48
C GLU A 372 55.83 -7.76 35.16
N VAL A 373 54.73 -7.19 34.70
CA VAL A 373 54.25 -7.40 33.33
C VAL A 373 54.90 -6.34 32.45
N TYR A 374 56.16 -6.54 32.08
CA TYR A 374 56.61 -6.02 30.80
C TYR A 374 56.03 -6.96 29.75
N ALA A 375 55.10 -6.45 28.94
CA ALA A 375 54.67 -7.14 27.74
C ALA A 375 55.91 -7.29 26.85
N ASP A 376 56.41 -8.52 26.69
CA ASP A 376 57.35 -8.88 25.63
C ASP A 376 56.68 -8.51 24.29
N PRO A 377 57.12 -7.44 23.59
CA PRO A 377 56.43 -6.97 22.39
C PRO A 377 56.46 -8.00 21.25
N GLU A 378 57.36 -8.97 21.31
CA GLU A 378 57.44 -10.06 20.33
C GLU A 378 56.52 -11.24 20.66
N LYS A 379 56.07 -11.38 21.92
CA LYS A 379 55.18 -12.48 22.37
C LYS A 379 53.79 -12.03 22.81
N ALA A 380 53.56 -10.73 23.00
CA ALA A 380 52.25 -10.17 23.21
C ALA A 380 51.47 -10.20 21.90
N GLN A 381 50.87 -11.35 21.58
CA GLN A 381 49.82 -11.35 20.55
C GLN A 381 48.72 -10.41 21.04
N PRO A 382 48.29 -9.43 20.24
CA PRO A 382 47.20 -8.56 20.62
C PRO A 382 46.01 -9.44 21.02
N LEU A 383 45.39 -9.13 22.15
CA LEU A 383 44.07 -9.67 22.49
C LEU A 383 43.19 -9.41 21.27
N GLN A 384 42.92 -10.45 20.49
CA GLN A 384 41.93 -10.40 19.42
C GLN A 384 40.55 -10.37 20.07
N THR A 385 40.23 -9.27 20.74
CA THR A 385 38.89 -8.95 21.18
C THR A 385 38.05 -8.81 19.93
N LYS A 386 37.33 -9.91 19.65
CA LYS A 386 36.60 -10.22 18.42
C LYS A 386 37.55 -10.64 17.31
N LYS A 387 37.64 -11.95 17.08
CA LYS A 387 37.51 -12.39 15.69
C LYS A 387 36.29 -11.61 15.17
N GLN A 388 36.48 -10.66 14.26
CA GLN A 388 35.43 -10.38 13.28
C GLN A 388 35.01 -11.78 12.87
N THR A 389 33.78 -12.20 13.18
CA THR A 389 33.24 -13.38 12.53
C THR A 389 33.54 -13.08 11.08
N LYS A 390 34.41 -13.86 10.45
CA LYS A 390 34.61 -13.78 9.01
C LYS A 390 33.22 -14.06 8.50
N VAL A 391 32.45 -13.00 8.26
CA VAL A 391 31.18 -13.10 7.58
C VAL A 391 31.64 -13.61 6.25
N ASP A 392 31.39 -14.89 6.00
CA ASP A 392 31.79 -15.51 4.75
C ASP A 392 31.23 -14.61 3.64
N PRO A 393 32.08 -13.94 2.85
CA PRO A 393 31.61 -13.05 1.80
C PRO A 393 30.76 -13.81 0.77
N ASN A 394 30.83 -15.15 0.76
CA ASN A 394 30.05 -16.04 -0.09
C ASN A 394 28.87 -16.72 0.63
N ALA A 395 28.63 -16.44 1.92
CA ALA A 395 27.44 -16.96 2.59
C ALA A 395 26.21 -16.40 1.87
N LYS A 396 25.37 -17.29 1.34
CA LYS A 396 24.07 -16.91 0.79
C LYS A 396 23.22 -16.35 1.92
N ARG A 397 22.63 -15.18 1.67
CA ARG A 397 21.77 -14.47 2.60
C ARG A 397 20.43 -14.31 1.93
N ASN A 398 19.59 -15.32 2.10
CA ASN A 398 18.30 -15.35 1.43
C ASN A 398 17.23 -14.56 2.19
N ARG A 399 17.52 -14.20 3.45
CA ARG A 399 16.59 -13.52 4.35
C ARG A 399 17.30 -12.51 5.25
N ALA A 400 16.55 -11.54 5.76
CA ALA A 400 17.06 -10.51 6.65
C ALA A 400 16.16 -10.29 7.87
N THR A 401 16.80 -9.94 8.98
CA THR A 401 16.13 -9.50 10.22
C THR A 401 15.53 -8.12 10.02
N LEU A 402 14.21 -8.00 10.17
CA LEU A 402 13.50 -6.71 10.19
C LEU A 402 13.81 -5.98 11.49
N ILE A 403 14.05 -4.68 11.40
CA ILE A 403 14.22 -3.79 12.55
C ILE A 403 13.28 -2.59 12.44
N TYR A 404 12.60 -2.28 13.55
CA TYR A 404 11.82 -1.07 13.72
C TYR A 404 12.24 -0.38 15.02
N GLU A 405 12.58 0.90 14.94
CA GLU A 405 13.00 1.67 16.12
C GLU A 405 12.27 3.01 16.21
N VAL A 406 12.12 3.44 17.47
CA VAL A 406 11.64 4.78 17.82
C VAL A 406 12.64 5.38 18.79
N TRP A 407 13.12 6.56 18.45
CA TRP A 407 14.02 7.39 19.23
C TRP A 407 13.28 8.64 19.68
N ASP A 408 13.50 9.02 20.93
CA ASP A 408 12.99 10.25 21.52
C ASP A 408 14.18 11.07 22.00
N SER A 409 14.38 12.26 21.43
CA SER A 409 15.64 12.98 21.49
C SER A 409 16.79 12.05 21.11
N THR A 410 17.76 11.83 22.00
CA THR A 410 18.91 10.92 21.80
C THR A 410 18.71 9.53 22.40
N LEU A 411 17.58 9.26 23.03
CA LEU A 411 17.30 7.99 23.69
C LEU A 411 16.59 7.05 22.73
N ARG A 412 17.09 5.83 22.57
CA ARG A 412 16.36 4.75 21.89
C ARG A 412 15.22 4.28 22.78
N ALA A 413 14.01 4.78 22.54
CA ALA A 413 12.83 4.52 23.33
C ALA A 413 12.23 3.12 23.08
N MET A 414 12.35 2.60 21.86
CA MET A 414 11.86 1.28 21.49
C MET A 414 12.68 0.66 20.35
N GLN A 415 12.84 -0.66 20.40
CA GLN A 415 13.39 -1.49 19.33
C GLN A 415 12.58 -2.77 19.22
N ILE A 416 12.17 -3.11 17.99
CA ILE A 416 11.55 -4.38 17.63
C ILE A 416 12.44 -5.06 16.59
N LYS A 417 12.71 -6.35 16.78
CA LYS A 417 13.48 -7.18 15.86
C LYS A 417 12.71 -8.45 15.53
N ILE A 418 12.59 -8.76 14.25
CA ILE A 418 11.98 -9.99 13.77
C ILE A 418 12.98 -10.67 12.85
N ASN A 419 13.57 -11.77 13.33
CA ASN A 419 14.62 -12.48 12.63
C ASN A 419 14.09 -13.10 11.33
N GLN A 420 14.91 -13.12 10.28
CA GLN A 420 14.60 -13.83 9.03
C GLN A 420 13.24 -13.42 8.42
N ALA A 421 12.79 -12.19 8.66
CA ALA A 421 11.45 -11.71 8.31
C ALA A 421 11.29 -11.46 6.81
N ILE A 422 12.31 -10.89 6.17
CA ILE A 422 12.23 -10.43 4.78
C ILE A 422 13.04 -11.36 3.88
N PRO A 423 12.42 -12.07 2.92
CA PRO A 423 13.12 -12.75 1.84
C PRO A 423 13.66 -11.78 0.78
N VAL A 424 14.85 -12.08 0.24
CA VAL A 424 15.41 -11.35 -0.91
C VAL A 424 14.64 -11.68 -2.19
N GLY A 425 14.46 -10.70 -3.07
CA GLY A 425 13.81 -10.85 -4.38
C GLY A 425 12.29 -11.03 -4.33
N GLN A 426 11.67 -11.04 -3.15
CA GLN A 426 10.23 -11.25 -2.97
C GLN A 426 9.55 -10.04 -2.34
N TRP A 427 8.34 -9.74 -2.80
CA TRP A 427 7.49 -8.71 -2.21
C TRP A 427 7.02 -9.14 -0.82
N THR A 428 7.22 -8.26 0.15
CA THR A 428 6.79 -8.45 1.54
C THR A 428 5.96 -7.25 1.97
N HIS A 429 4.75 -7.50 2.46
CA HIS A 429 3.90 -6.49 3.07
C HIS A 429 4.21 -6.41 4.57
N ILE A 430 4.51 -5.21 5.06
CA ILE A 430 4.84 -4.98 6.47
C ILE A 430 3.84 -3.97 7.02
N VAL A 431 3.21 -4.31 8.14
CA VAL A 431 2.34 -3.40 8.88
C VAL A 431 2.80 -3.35 10.33
N ILE A 432 2.97 -2.14 10.84
CA ILE A 432 3.25 -1.87 12.25
C ILE A 432 2.09 -1.03 12.76
N SER A 433 1.36 -1.53 13.74
CA SER A 433 0.17 -0.85 14.26
C SER A 433 0.11 -0.91 15.78
N ALA A 434 -0.28 0.20 16.39
CA ALA A 434 -0.80 0.17 17.75
C ALA A 434 -2.04 -0.74 17.82
N THR A 435 -2.24 -1.47 18.91
CA THR A 435 -3.42 -2.33 19.11
C THR A 435 -4.39 -1.78 20.16
N ASN A 436 -3.95 -0.85 20.99
CA ASN A 436 -4.77 -0.16 21.98
C ASN A 436 -4.69 1.37 21.80
N MET A 437 -5.62 2.07 22.45
CA MET A 437 -5.78 3.52 22.32
C MET A 437 -4.91 4.32 23.30
N ASP A 438 -4.02 3.67 24.05
CA ASP A 438 -3.09 4.36 24.95
C ASP A 438 -2.30 5.41 24.16
N ALA A 439 -2.29 6.64 24.68
CA ALA A 439 -1.70 7.79 24.01
C ALA A 439 -0.17 7.85 24.13
N MET A 440 0.42 7.16 25.11
CA MET A 440 1.85 7.22 25.40
C MET A 440 2.55 5.87 25.24
N ARG A 441 1.94 4.79 25.72
CA ARG A 441 2.53 3.45 25.77
C ARG A 441 1.63 2.38 25.16
N PRO A 442 1.22 2.51 23.89
CA PRO A 442 0.41 1.50 23.28
C PRO A 442 1.20 0.20 23.03
N ASN A 443 0.48 -0.91 22.94
CA ASN A 443 1.04 -2.15 22.45
C ASN A 443 1.22 -2.02 20.93
N ILE A 444 2.39 -2.41 20.41
CA ILE A 444 2.74 -2.30 19.00
C ILE A 444 2.82 -3.70 18.41
N ALA A 445 1.90 -4.02 17.51
CA ALA A 445 1.88 -5.27 16.75
C ALA A 445 2.55 -5.10 15.38
N VAL A 446 3.22 -6.15 14.94
CA VAL A 446 3.82 -6.26 13.61
C VAL A 446 3.18 -7.41 12.86
N TYR A 447 2.71 -7.11 11.65
CA TYR A 447 2.13 -8.04 10.71
C TYR A 447 3.04 -8.13 9.49
N ILE A 448 3.30 -9.35 9.02
CA ILE A 448 4.05 -9.63 7.80
C ILE A 448 3.14 -10.43 6.88
N ASN A 449 2.93 -9.94 5.66
CA ASN A 449 2.01 -10.53 4.68
C ASN A 449 0.61 -10.77 5.25
N GLY A 450 0.11 -9.81 6.03
CA GLY A 450 -1.19 -9.88 6.72
C GLY A 450 -1.26 -10.81 7.93
N ASN A 451 -0.19 -11.56 8.24
CA ASN A 451 -0.14 -12.46 9.39
C ASN A 451 0.49 -11.77 10.60
N TYR A 452 -0.19 -11.86 11.74
CA TYR A 452 0.34 -11.40 13.02
C TYR A 452 1.63 -12.15 13.34
N THR A 453 2.72 -11.42 13.60
CA THR A 453 4.05 -12.02 13.84
C THR A 453 4.57 -11.74 15.24
N TYR A 454 4.45 -10.50 15.71
CA TYR A 454 5.03 -10.08 16.98
C TYR A 454 4.23 -8.93 17.61
N THR A 455 4.23 -8.85 18.95
CA THR A 455 3.77 -7.66 19.68
C THR A 455 4.81 -7.25 20.72
N LYS A 456 5.06 -5.94 20.76
CA LYS A 456 5.72 -5.30 21.89
C LYS A 456 4.68 -4.70 22.83
N ASN A 457 4.60 -5.23 24.04
CA ASN A 457 3.78 -4.62 25.10
C ASN A 457 4.43 -3.32 25.58
N ASN A 458 3.62 -2.31 25.91
CA ASN A 458 4.06 -0.99 26.38
C ASN A 458 5.12 -0.36 25.45
N GLY A 459 4.83 -0.35 24.15
CA GLY A 459 5.69 0.26 23.14
C GLY A 459 5.78 1.78 23.26
N CYS A 460 6.43 2.42 22.31
CA CYS A 460 6.56 3.88 22.26
C CYS A 460 6.12 4.39 20.89
N LEU A 461 5.23 5.38 20.87
CA LEU A 461 4.93 6.13 19.66
C LEU A 461 6.00 7.21 19.44
N PRO A 462 6.19 7.67 18.19
CA PRO A 462 7.03 8.83 17.91
C PRO A 462 6.64 10.02 18.79
N GLN A 463 7.60 10.76 19.34
CA GLN A 463 7.28 11.94 20.17
C GLN A 463 7.57 13.27 19.47
N ALA A 464 8.33 13.23 18.38
CA ALA A 464 8.73 14.41 17.62
C ALA A 464 7.52 15.13 17.01
N ALA A 465 7.41 16.42 17.30
CA ALA A 465 6.38 17.27 16.71
C ALA A 465 6.67 17.52 15.23
N VAL A 466 7.93 17.83 14.93
CA VAL A 466 8.47 18.14 13.61
C VAL A 466 9.77 17.36 13.43
N THR A 467 10.00 16.84 12.22
CA THR A 467 11.27 16.20 11.83
C THR A 467 11.80 16.77 10.52
N GLN A 468 13.11 16.98 10.40
CA GLN A 468 13.71 17.68 9.24
C GLN A 468 14.35 16.77 8.18
N LYS A 469 14.73 15.55 8.57
CA LYS A 469 15.48 14.60 7.75
C LYS A 469 14.66 13.32 7.58
N ASN A 470 13.73 13.39 6.62
CA ASN A 470 12.76 12.34 6.34
C ASN A 470 13.05 11.71 4.98
N TYR A 471 13.37 10.43 4.96
CA TYR A 471 13.83 9.74 3.76
C TYR A 471 13.10 8.42 3.53
N PHE A 472 12.96 8.06 2.26
CA PHE A 472 12.86 6.67 1.80
C PHE A 472 14.19 6.25 1.19
N GLY A 473 14.64 5.04 1.54
CA GLY A 473 15.84 4.43 0.98
C GLY A 473 17.18 4.99 1.44
N LYS A 474 17.20 5.97 2.37
CA LYS A 474 18.42 6.50 3.01
C LYS A 474 18.28 6.47 4.54
N SER A 475 19.32 5.98 5.20
CA SER A 475 19.46 6.06 6.67
C SER A 475 19.96 7.45 7.10
N ASN A 476 19.46 7.95 8.23
CA ASN A 476 19.99 9.15 8.87
C ASN A 476 21.41 8.96 9.43
N TRP A 477 21.89 7.72 9.51
CA TRP A 477 23.27 7.35 9.88
C TRP A 477 24.17 7.12 8.66
N ALA A 478 23.67 7.26 7.43
CA ALA A 478 24.48 7.02 6.22
C ALA A 478 25.73 7.93 6.14
N ASP A 479 25.68 9.11 6.76
CA ASP A 479 26.81 10.05 6.77
C ASP A 479 27.70 9.90 8.04
N ASN A 480 27.34 8.99 8.95
CA ASN A 480 28.12 8.69 10.15
C ASN A 480 29.05 7.49 9.88
N SER A 481 30.36 7.72 9.87
CA SER A 481 31.36 6.63 9.90
C SER A 481 31.95 6.51 11.29
N SER A 482 31.92 5.32 11.88
CA SER A 482 32.74 4.97 13.04
C SER A 482 33.85 4.01 12.61
N GLY A 483 34.99 4.00 13.30
CA GLY A 483 36.07 3.03 13.02
C GLY A 483 35.71 1.57 13.37
N TYR A 484 34.54 1.34 13.98
CA TYR A 484 34.14 0.05 14.53
C TYR A 484 32.89 -0.55 13.85
N GLU A 485 32.12 0.25 13.13
CA GLU A 485 30.86 -0.16 12.49
C GLU A 485 30.90 0.18 11.00
N LEU A 486 30.40 -0.76 10.19
CA LEU A 486 30.20 -0.49 8.77
C LEU A 486 29.13 0.59 8.61
N ARG A 487 29.40 1.53 7.71
CA ARG A 487 28.47 2.60 7.36
C ARG A 487 27.15 2.02 6.85
N ASP A 488 26.05 2.69 7.18
CA ASP A 488 24.77 2.39 6.57
C ASP A 488 24.81 2.70 5.07
N GLU A 489 24.30 1.76 4.28
CA GLU A 489 24.23 1.82 2.82
C GLU A 489 22.80 2.18 2.37
N LEU A 490 22.66 2.68 1.14
CA LEU A 490 21.34 3.00 0.59
C LEU A 490 20.56 1.73 0.28
N PHE A 491 19.24 1.83 0.30
CA PHE A 491 18.33 0.73 -0.01
C PHE A 491 18.43 0.32 -1.49
N SER A 492 18.60 -0.98 -1.73
CA SER A 492 18.58 -1.60 -3.05
C SER A 492 17.32 -2.47 -3.20
N GLY A 493 16.35 -1.99 -3.98
CA GLY A 493 15.06 -2.66 -4.07
C GLY A 493 13.93 -1.76 -4.53
N SER A 494 12.71 -2.16 -4.23
CA SER A 494 11.49 -1.47 -4.61
C SER A 494 10.54 -1.26 -3.43
N VAL A 495 9.85 -0.12 -3.39
CA VAL A 495 8.84 0.24 -2.39
C VAL A 495 7.52 0.56 -3.07
N PHE A 496 6.43 0.03 -2.52
CA PHE A 496 5.07 0.22 -3.00
C PHE A 496 4.12 0.54 -1.84
N ASP A 497 3.08 1.33 -2.10
CA ASP A 497 1.94 1.54 -1.20
C ASP A 497 2.31 1.85 0.26
N PHE A 498 3.03 2.96 0.46
CA PHE A 498 3.36 3.47 1.78
C PHE A 498 2.19 4.28 2.37
N ARG A 499 1.80 3.95 3.60
CA ARG A 499 0.67 4.57 4.32
C ARG A 499 1.01 4.88 5.77
N MET A 500 0.48 6.01 6.24
CA MET A 500 0.55 6.43 7.65
C MET A 500 -0.85 6.68 8.18
N TYR A 501 -1.21 6.06 9.30
CA TYR A 501 -2.53 6.17 9.91
C TYR A 501 -2.47 6.80 11.30
N THR A 502 -3.48 7.61 11.65
CA THR A 502 -3.67 8.11 13.03
C THR A 502 -4.44 7.18 13.94
N SER A 503 -5.05 6.14 13.39
CA SER A 503 -5.77 5.11 14.15
C SER A 503 -5.04 3.77 14.06
N ALA A 504 -5.33 2.90 15.02
CA ALA A 504 -4.94 1.51 14.97
C ALA A 504 -5.64 0.81 13.79
N LEU A 505 -4.92 -0.03 13.06
CA LEU A 505 -5.49 -0.82 11.96
C LEU A 505 -6.08 -2.12 12.49
N SER A 506 -7.32 -2.42 12.08
CA SER A 506 -7.92 -3.73 12.32
C SER A 506 -7.36 -4.79 11.37
N GLU A 507 -7.35 -6.05 11.80
CA GLU A 507 -6.87 -7.15 10.96
C GLU A 507 -7.65 -7.25 9.63
N THR A 508 -8.95 -6.99 9.63
CA THR A 508 -9.78 -6.96 8.42
C THR A 508 -9.30 -5.88 7.45
N LYS A 509 -8.98 -4.69 7.95
CA LYS A 509 -8.44 -3.61 7.12
C LYS A 509 -7.05 -3.98 6.59
N ILE A 510 -6.18 -4.55 7.42
CA ILE A 510 -4.85 -5.04 7.00
C ILE A 510 -4.95 -6.06 5.87
N LYS A 511 -5.84 -7.05 5.99
CA LYS A 511 -6.05 -8.07 4.95
C LYS A 511 -6.58 -7.48 3.64
N ARG A 512 -7.47 -6.48 3.70
CA ARG A 512 -7.94 -5.77 2.50
C ARG A 512 -6.81 -4.97 1.83
N ILE A 513 -5.96 -4.30 2.62
CA ILE A 513 -4.77 -3.59 2.11
C ILE A 513 -3.81 -4.58 1.44
N LEU A 514 -3.57 -5.74 2.07
CA LEU A 514 -2.75 -6.81 1.51
C LEU A 514 -3.31 -7.27 0.16
N GLN A 515 -4.59 -7.65 0.10
CA GLN A 515 -5.20 -8.13 -1.13
C GLN A 515 -5.11 -7.09 -2.25
N TRP A 516 -5.47 -5.85 -1.95
CA TRP A 516 -5.38 -4.75 -2.92
C TRP A 516 -3.95 -4.59 -3.45
N GLY A 517 -2.94 -4.68 -2.58
CA GLY A 517 -1.55 -4.59 -3.00
C GLY A 517 -1.09 -5.78 -3.83
N MET A 518 -1.51 -7.00 -3.48
CA MET A 518 -1.22 -8.20 -4.27
C MET A 518 -1.79 -8.11 -5.69
N ASP A 519 -3.01 -7.61 -5.84
CA ASP A 519 -3.64 -7.41 -7.14
C ASP A 519 -2.86 -6.41 -7.99
N LYS A 520 -2.46 -5.27 -7.40
CA LYS A 520 -1.69 -4.23 -8.10
C LYS A 520 -0.25 -4.61 -8.41
N LEU A 521 0.34 -5.52 -7.65
CA LEU A 521 1.68 -6.07 -7.92
C LEU A 521 1.64 -7.30 -8.83
N GLY A 522 0.46 -7.77 -9.25
CA GLY A 522 0.32 -8.97 -10.08
C GLY A 522 0.67 -10.27 -9.37
N LEU A 523 0.65 -10.28 -8.02
CA LEU A 523 1.00 -11.44 -7.19
C LEU A 523 -0.17 -12.41 -7.00
N ALA A 524 -1.39 -11.99 -7.30
CA ALA A 524 -2.62 -12.77 -7.12
C ALA A 524 -2.77 -13.94 -8.12
N VAL A 525 -1.83 -14.16 -9.04
CA VAL A 525 -1.91 -15.20 -10.09
C VAL A 525 -1.00 -16.39 -9.77
N THR A 526 -1.05 -16.96 -8.55
CA THR A 526 -0.47 -18.30 -8.29
C THR A 526 -1.00 -19.00 -7.02
N GLN A 527 -2.32 -19.03 -6.79
CA GLN A 527 -2.89 -19.88 -5.71
C GLN A 527 -3.96 -20.88 -6.17
N THR A 528 -4.19 -21.07 -7.46
CA THR A 528 -5.19 -22.04 -7.96
C THR A 528 -4.63 -23.33 -8.56
N ALA A 529 -3.30 -23.53 -8.60
CA ALA A 529 -2.70 -24.76 -9.13
C ALA A 529 -2.21 -25.76 -8.07
N ALA A 530 -1.99 -25.33 -6.81
CA ALA A 530 -1.49 -26.22 -5.75
C ALA A 530 -2.62 -26.87 -4.93
N ASP A 531 -3.75 -26.17 -4.71
CA ASP A 531 -4.81 -26.65 -3.82
C ASP A 531 -5.79 -27.65 -4.48
N VAL A 532 -5.71 -27.82 -5.81
CA VAL A 532 -6.49 -28.85 -6.54
C VAL A 532 -5.76 -30.21 -6.55
N ALA A 533 -4.46 -30.23 -6.24
CA ALA A 533 -3.67 -31.48 -6.20
C ALA A 533 -3.79 -32.22 -4.85
N SER A 534 -4.35 -31.61 -3.80
CA SER A 534 -4.45 -32.21 -2.45
C SER A 534 -5.85 -32.68 -2.05
N SER A 535 -6.86 -32.60 -2.93
CA SER A 535 -8.20 -33.11 -2.66
C SER A 535 -8.64 -34.15 -3.69
N GLY A 536 -7.95 -35.30 -3.69
CA GLY A 536 -8.47 -36.53 -4.30
C GLY A 536 -9.42 -37.25 -3.32
N PRO A 537 -10.60 -37.71 -3.77
CA PRO A 537 -11.60 -38.33 -2.89
C PRO A 537 -11.16 -39.75 -2.48
N SER A 538 -11.08 -40.00 -1.17
CA SER A 538 -10.95 -41.37 -0.62
C SER A 538 -12.33 -42.01 -0.46
N THR A 539 -12.68 -42.88 -1.39
CA THR A 539 -13.74 -43.90 -1.29
C THR A 539 -13.15 -45.15 -1.90
N SER A 540 -13.26 -46.38 -1.41
CA SER A 540 -13.97 -47.06 -0.32
C SER A 540 -13.23 -48.40 -0.16
N ASP A 541 -13.41 -49.12 0.96
CA ASP A 541 -13.88 -50.53 0.94
C ASP A 541 -13.83 -51.18 2.32
N THR A 542 -15.01 -51.22 2.93
CA THR A 542 -15.74 -52.42 3.36
C THR A 542 -14.92 -53.69 3.67
N ALA A 543 -14.79 -54.00 4.96
CA ALA A 543 -14.56 -55.36 5.43
C ALA A 543 -15.54 -55.70 6.57
N THR A 544 -16.63 -56.35 6.20
CA THR A 544 -17.46 -57.20 7.06
C THR A 544 -16.62 -58.34 7.63
N HIS A 545 -16.65 -58.56 8.96
CA HIS A 545 -16.82 -59.92 9.49
C HIS A 545 -17.29 -59.98 10.94
N ARG A 546 -18.07 -61.03 11.18
CA ARG A 546 -18.87 -61.40 12.35
C ARG A 546 -18.07 -61.63 13.64
N SER A 547 -18.81 -61.43 14.72
CA SER A 547 -18.71 -62.04 16.06
C SER A 547 -17.94 -63.35 16.17
N ASN A 548 -17.12 -63.47 17.22
CA ASN A 548 -17.10 -64.71 18.00
C ASN A 548 -16.75 -64.46 19.48
N ARG A 549 -17.34 -65.32 20.31
CA ARG A 549 -17.37 -65.36 21.78
C ARG A 549 -15.99 -65.60 22.43
N GLY A 550 -15.78 -64.99 23.61
CA GLY A 550 -15.61 -65.71 24.88
C GLY A 550 -14.22 -66.17 25.33
N SER A 551 -14.00 -66.03 26.66
CA SER A 551 -12.92 -66.55 27.55
C SER A 551 -11.52 -66.00 27.30
N ASN A 552 -10.74 -65.51 28.27
CA ASN A 552 -10.75 -65.57 29.74
C ASN A 552 -10.50 -64.20 30.36
#